data_AF-A0A9D1KWC9-F1
#
_entry.id   AF-A0A9D1KWC9-F1
#
_cell.length_a   1.000
_cell.length_b   1.000
_cell.length_c   1.000
_cell.angle_alpha   90.00
_cell.angle_beta   90.00
_cell.angle_gamma   90.00
#
_symmetry.space_group_name_H-M   'P 1'
#
loop_
_entity.id
_entity.type
_entity.pdbx_description
1 polymer ?
#
loop_
_entity_poly.entity_id
_entity_poly.type
_entity_poly.pdbx_seq_one_letter_code
_entity_poly.pdbx_strand_id
1 'polypeptide(L)'
;MKYKTMQYWHKLEHFYPYILESQHNENIKTFMIHGKEDFPKFDRPDIPKNMQVRYYEVYLGIFKADSALNVIAKRLRAEKEFQDESDERSCFCKFRLDPRGHFDKGSFKVSSFPWAVQRVTQEKIYLEKWDDDFHKFQELFFMKLFAAPDAITYEMMEDIIKYVSASIGWEIVFDEFWLRMDRVIGEYRQPAKTDVLEKDEEDYDINTVVDELVKANDLLNSFFVRDLERINAQIQKGNYGKALDESSI
;
A
#
# COMPACT_ATOMS: atom_id res chain seq x y z
N MET A 1 -3.08 -17.06 28.39
CA MET A 1 -2.97 -16.34 27.09
C MET A 1 -3.54 -17.27 26.02
N LYS A 2 -4.67 -16.90 25.38
CA LYS A 2 -5.47 -17.83 24.56
C LYS A 2 -4.71 -18.12 23.25
N TYR A 3 -4.59 -19.38 22.84
CA TYR A 3 -4.03 -19.87 21.55
C TYR A 3 -4.31 -18.95 20.33
N LYS A 4 -5.50 -18.37 20.32
CA LYS A 4 -6.00 -17.36 19.37
C LYS A 4 -5.14 -16.10 19.26
N THR A 5 -4.63 -15.59 20.38
CA THR A 5 -3.71 -14.45 20.43
C THR A 5 -2.35 -14.81 19.81
N MET A 6 -1.85 -16.04 20.03
CA MET A 6 -0.57 -16.52 19.47
C MET A 6 -0.63 -16.74 17.95
N GLN A 7 -1.69 -17.38 17.43
CA GLN A 7 -1.88 -17.53 15.98
C GLN A 7 -2.02 -16.19 15.26
N TYR A 8 -2.62 -15.22 15.94
CA TYR A 8 -2.77 -13.86 15.45
C TYR A 8 -1.43 -13.12 15.39
N TRP A 9 -0.62 -13.22 16.45
CA TRP A 9 0.73 -12.63 16.50
C TRP A 9 1.63 -13.19 15.40
N HIS A 10 1.65 -14.51 15.23
CA HIS A 10 2.40 -15.15 14.16
C HIS A 10 1.96 -14.70 12.77
N LYS A 11 0.70 -14.25 12.58
CA LYS A 11 0.28 -13.65 11.31
C LYS A 11 0.75 -12.20 11.21
N LEU A 12 0.53 -11.40 12.25
CA LEU A 12 0.87 -9.97 12.29
C LEU A 12 2.37 -9.66 12.26
N GLU A 13 3.23 -10.53 12.78
CA GLU A 13 4.69 -10.35 12.72
C GLU A 13 5.20 -10.15 11.28
N HIS A 14 4.45 -10.61 10.30
CA HIS A 14 4.76 -10.43 8.88
C HIS A 14 4.09 -9.21 8.23
N PHE A 15 3.21 -8.51 8.95
CA PHE A 15 2.59 -7.26 8.49
C PHE A 15 3.35 -6.08 9.06
N TYR A 16 4.58 -5.89 8.58
CA TYR A 16 5.34 -4.70 8.94
C TYR A 16 4.74 -3.48 8.21
N PRO A 17 4.44 -2.36 8.91
CA PRO A 17 4.00 -1.16 8.24
C PRO A 17 5.08 -0.71 7.24
N TYR A 18 4.66 -0.29 6.05
CA TYR A 18 5.58 0.40 5.15
C TYR A 18 5.95 1.74 5.77
N ILE A 19 7.22 1.93 6.13
CA ILE A 19 7.68 3.16 6.77
C ILE A 19 8.04 4.20 5.70
N LEU A 20 7.50 5.41 5.85
CA LEU A 20 7.81 6.54 4.98
C LEU A 20 9.21 7.06 5.32
N GLU A 21 10.16 6.80 4.44
CA GLU A 21 11.51 7.33 4.58
C GLU A 21 11.58 8.81 4.15
N SER A 22 12.36 9.58 4.90
CA SER A 22 12.78 10.92 4.48
C SER A 22 13.75 10.81 3.31
N GLN A 23 13.43 11.48 2.20
CA GLN A 23 14.30 11.51 1.02
C GLN A 23 15.19 12.74 1.09
N HIS A 24 16.51 12.55 1.04
CA HIS A 24 17.50 13.64 1.04
C HIS A 24 18.32 13.53 -0.25
N ASN A 25 17.71 13.94 -1.35
CA ASN A 25 18.33 13.92 -2.68
C ASN A 25 18.00 15.24 -3.39
N GLU A 26 19.03 15.88 -3.96
CA GLU A 26 18.89 17.14 -4.70
C GLU A 26 17.93 17.05 -5.91
N ASN A 27 17.73 15.84 -6.44
CA ASN A 27 16.83 15.56 -7.55
C ASN A 27 15.41 15.16 -7.10
N ILE A 28 15.12 15.21 -5.80
CA ILE A 28 13.79 14.90 -5.26
C ILE A 28 13.26 16.13 -4.53
N LYS A 29 12.08 16.59 -4.94
CA LYS A 29 11.31 17.59 -4.20
C LYS A 29 10.09 16.92 -3.59
N THR A 30 10.03 16.91 -2.26
CA THR A 30 8.89 16.38 -1.50
C THR A 30 7.83 17.47 -1.29
N PHE A 31 6.58 17.11 -1.52
CA PHE A 31 5.38 17.88 -1.26
C PHE A 31 4.60 17.16 -0.16
N MET A 32 4.52 17.76 1.02
CA MET A 32 3.60 17.34 2.09
C MET A 32 2.31 18.10 1.85
N ILE A 33 1.22 17.39 1.53
CA ILE A 33 0.01 18.03 1.01
C ILE A 33 -1.00 18.15 2.15
N HIS A 34 -1.14 19.35 2.70
CA HIS A 34 -2.12 19.69 3.72
C HIS A 34 -3.43 20.18 3.09
N GLY A 35 -3.34 20.78 1.89
CA GLY A 35 -4.47 21.24 1.11
C GLY A 35 -4.19 21.28 -0.38
N LYS A 36 -5.18 21.74 -1.15
CA LYS A 36 -5.13 21.78 -2.63
C LYS A 36 -3.98 22.64 -3.16
N GLU A 37 -3.62 23.68 -2.42
CA GLU A 37 -2.55 24.64 -2.71
C GLU A 37 -1.16 24.02 -2.71
N ASP A 38 -0.94 22.95 -1.94
CA ASP A 38 0.32 22.21 -1.88
C ASP A 38 0.45 21.20 -3.03
N PHE A 39 -0.65 20.93 -3.75
CA PHE A 39 -0.68 19.94 -4.80
C PHE A 39 0.18 20.37 -6.00
N PRO A 40 1.06 19.48 -6.52
CA PRO A 40 1.99 19.85 -7.57
C PRO A 40 1.29 20.18 -8.88
N LYS A 41 1.77 21.23 -9.56
CA LYS A 41 1.33 21.60 -10.90
C LYS A 41 2.10 20.80 -11.95
N PHE A 42 1.45 19.82 -12.58
CA PHE A 42 2.10 18.95 -13.58
C PHE A 42 2.45 19.69 -14.88
N ASP A 43 1.62 20.63 -15.33
CA ASP A 43 1.84 21.33 -16.60
C ASP A 43 3.05 22.27 -16.59
N ARG A 44 3.42 22.78 -15.41
CA ARG A 44 4.50 23.76 -15.23
C ARG A 44 5.29 23.47 -13.95
N PRO A 45 6.04 22.35 -13.91
CA PRO A 45 6.80 21.99 -12.73
C PRO A 45 8.02 22.92 -12.61
N ASP A 46 8.25 23.41 -11.40
CA ASP A 46 9.40 24.26 -11.08
C ASP A 46 10.70 23.44 -11.02
N ILE A 47 11.41 23.30 -12.15
CA ILE A 47 12.62 22.48 -12.31
C ILE A 47 13.75 23.23 -13.03
N PRO A 48 15.02 22.85 -12.83
CA PRO A 48 16.15 23.43 -13.56
C PRO A 48 16.02 23.22 -15.09
N LYS A 49 16.51 24.18 -15.89
CA LYS A 49 16.35 24.21 -17.36
C LYS A 49 16.82 22.95 -18.11
N ASN A 50 17.81 22.23 -17.56
CA ASN A 50 18.41 21.05 -18.20
C ASN A 50 17.89 19.72 -17.63
N MET A 51 16.84 19.78 -16.81
CA MET A 51 16.22 18.63 -16.18
C MET A 51 14.80 18.44 -16.69
N GLN A 52 14.30 17.22 -16.54
CA GLN A 52 12.91 16.87 -16.76
C GLN A 52 12.37 16.13 -15.54
N VAL A 53 11.07 16.26 -15.30
CA VAL A 53 10.39 15.36 -14.37
C VAL A 53 10.41 13.95 -14.96
N ARG A 54 10.79 12.97 -14.15
CA ARG A 54 10.74 11.56 -14.52
C ARG A 54 9.40 10.94 -14.10
N TYR A 55 9.00 11.18 -12.86
CA TYR A 55 7.75 10.73 -12.28
C TYR A 55 7.49 11.47 -10.96
N TYR A 56 6.28 11.31 -10.43
CA TYR A 56 5.94 11.63 -9.05
C TYR A 56 5.66 10.33 -8.31
N GLU A 57 6.34 10.06 -7.20
CA GLU A 57 5.98 8.97 -6.29
C GLU A 57 4.95 9.51 -5.28
N VAL A 58 3.78 8.89 -5.23
CA VAL A 58 2.65 9.27 -4.39
C VAL A 58 2.58 8.32 -3.21
N TYR A 59 2.36 8.86 -2.01
CA TYR A 59 2.01 8.11 -0.80
C TYR A 59 0.67 8.62 -0.29
N LEU A 60 -0.33 7.74 -0.25
CA LEU A 60 -1.72 8.09 0.03
C LEU A 60 -2.20 7.44 1.33
N GLY A 61 -2.99 8.17 2.11
CA GLY A 61 -3.57 7.71 3.37
C GLY A 61 -2.51 7.58 4.45
N ILE A 62 -1.76 8.65 4.71
CA ILE A 62 -0.63 8.66 5.66
C ILE A 62 -1.14 8.77 7.10
N PHE A 63 -0.65 7.89 7.98
CA PHE A 63 -0.99 7.84 9.40
C PHE A 63 0.24 7.44 10.22
N LYS A 64 0.20 7.71 11.53
CA LYS A 64 1.28 7.28 12.43
C LYS A 64 1.11 5.82 12.83
N ALA A 65 2.21 5.06 12.79
CA ALA A 65 2.20 3.64 13.12
C ALA A 65 1.73 3.40 14.57
N ASP A 66 2.17 4.24 15.50
CA ASP A 66 1.78 4.21 16.92
C ASP A 66 0.25 4.27 17.11
N SER A 67 -0.44 5.08 16.31
CA SER A 67 -1.88 5.34 16.42
C SER A 67 -2.67 4.10 15.98
N ALA A 68 -2.18 3.40 14.96
CA ALA A 68 -2.76 2.13 14.52
C ALA A 68 -2.48 0.99 15.52
N LEU A 69 -1.26 0.90 16.03
CA LEU A 69 -0.88 -0.09 17.04
C LEU A 69 -1.66 0.11 18.34
N ASN A 70 -1.88 1.35 18.77
CA ASN A 70 -2.69 1.68 19.94
C ASN A 70 -4.14 1.20 19.80
N VAL A 71 -4.72 1.28 18.61
CA VAL A 71 -6.07 0.75 18.34
C VAL A 71 -6.10 -0.78 18.46
N ILE A 72 -5.10 -1.47 17.90
CA ILE A 72 -4.94 -2.92 18.04
C ILE A 72 -4.79 -3.29 19.53
N ALA A 73 -3.89 -2.63 20.25
CA ALA A 73 -3.59 -2.91 21.65
C ALA A 73 -4.83 -2.75 22.54
N LYS A 74 -5.61 -1.67 22.36
CA LYS A 74 -6.89 -1.44 23.05
C LYS A 74 -7.90 -2.55 22.77
N ARG A 75 -8.02 -2.98 21.52
CA ARG A 75 -8.94 -4.06 21.14
C ARG A 75 -8.54 -5.40 21.74
N LEU A 76 -7.24 -5.66 21.85
CA LEU A 76 -6.69 -6.88 22.44
C LEU A 76 -6.57 -6.84 23.97
N ARG A 77 -6.82 -5.69 24.60
CA ARG A 77 -6.60 -5.43 26.05
C ARG A 77 -5.14 -5.68 26.45
N ALA A 78 -4.21 -5.26 25.60
CA ALA A 78 -2.78 -5.48 25.72
C ALA A 78 -2.00 -4.16 25.79
N GLU A 79 -2.63 -3.04 26.15
CA GLU A 79 -2.04 -1.69 26.12
C GLU A 79 -0.74 -1.55 26.94
N LYS A 80 -0.52 -2.41 27.94
CA LYS A 80 0.71 -2.43 28.74
C LYS A 80 1.87 -3.18 28.07
N GLU A 81 1.57 -3.99 27.06
CA GLU A 81 2.52 -4.82 26.31
C GLU A 81 2.94 -4.12 25.00
N PHE A 82 2.15 -3.14 24.54
CA PHE A 82 2.38 -2.35 23.33
C PHE A 82 2.63 -0.88 23.72
N GLN A 83 3.87 -0.58 24.12
CA GLN A 83 4.34 0.80 24.19
C GLN A 83 5.33 0.99 23.05
N ASP A 84 4.83 1.54 21.95
CA ASP A 84 5.66 2.01 20.86
C ASP A 84 5.66 3.55 20.89
N GLU A 85 6.83 4.15 21.08
CA GLU A 85 7.04 5.60 21.09
C GLU A 85 7.57 6.11 19.72
N SER A 86 7.54 5.25 18.70
CA SER A 86 7.91 5.56 17.33
C SER A 86 7.05 6.69 16.72
N ASP A 87 7.70 7.71 16.15
CA ASP A 87 7.05 8.74 15.30
C ASP A 87 7.04 8.32 13.81
N GLU A 88 7.12 7.01 13.54
CA GLU A 88 7.11 6.50 12.18
C GLU A 88 5.74 6.66 11.51
N ARG A 89 5.80 7.04 10.23
CA ARG A 89 4.63 7.21 9.39
C ARG A 89 4.50 6.03 8.44
N SER A 90 3.27 5.56 8.26
CA SER A 90 2.92 4.59 7.22
C SER A 90 1.83 5.15 6.31
N CYS A 91 1.54 4.46 5.21
CA CYS A 91 0.51 4.87 4.25
C CYS A 91 -0.33 3.67 3.80
N PHE A 92 -1.50 3.96 3.23
CA PHE A 92 -2.37 2.95 2.63
C PHE A 92 -1.77 2.37 1.38
N CYS A 93 -1.29 3.22 0.48
CA CYS A 93 -0.70 2.80 -0.77
C CYS A 93 0.34 3.79 -1.26
N LYS A 94 1.15 3.32 -2.20
CA LYS A 94 2.04 4.14 -3.00
C LYS A 94 1.96 3.77 -4.46
N PHE A 95 2.21 4.73 -5.33
CA PHE A 95 2.22 4.55 -6.77
C PHE A 95 2.91 5.73 -7.45
N ARG A 96 3.12 5.63 -8.75
CA ARG A 96 3.73 6.65 -9.56
C ARG A 96 2.71 7.33 -10.46
N LEU A 97 2.95 8.61 -10.66
CA LEU A 97 2.40 9.37 -11.76
C LEU A 97 3.50 9.68 -12.77
N ASP A 98 3.14 9.69 -14.04
CA ASP A 98 4.00 10.20 -15.11
C ASP A 98 4.22 11.73 -14.95
N PRO A 99 5.10 12.35 -15.76
CA PRO A 99 5.36 13.78 -15.70
C PRO A 99 4.13 14.68 -15.92
N ARG A 100 3.06 14.15 -16.50
CA ARG A 100 1.80 14.86 -16.79
C ARG A 100 0.73 14.60 -15.72
N GLY A 101 1.00 13.75 -14.72
CA GLY A 101 0.07 13.42 -13.65
C GLY A 101 -0.80 12.19 -13.92
N HIS A 102 -0.52 11.41 -14.97
CA HIS A 102 -1.26 10.18 -15.27
C HIS A 102 -0.77 9.04 -14.40
N PHE A 103 -1.68 8.21 -13.93
CA PHE A 103 -1.37 7.06 -13.11
C PHE A 103 -0.59 5.99 -13.90
N ASP A 104 0.63 5.65 -13.43
CA ASP A 104 1.39 4.51 -13.91
C ASP A 104 0.84 3.23 -13.26
N LYS A 105 -0.02 2.54 -14.01
CA LYS A 105 -0.75 1.35 -13.55
C LYS A 105 0.15 0.23 -13.04
N GLY A 106 1.39 0.12 -13.53
CA GLY A 106 2.35 -0.91 -13.12
C GLY A 106 3.09 -0.60 -11.82
N SER A 107 2.92 0.60 -11.27
CA SER A 107 3.66 1.06 -10.09
C SER A 107 2.92 0.92 -8.77
N PHE A 108 1.62 0.60 -8.82
CA PHE A 108 0.74 0.59 -7.65
C PHE A 108 1.15 -0.45 -6.63
N LYS A 109 1.19 -0.06 -5.35
CA LYS A 109 1.54 -0.88 -4.19
C LYS A 109 0.62 -0.54 -3.03
N VAL A 110 -0.06 -1.52 -2.44
CA VAL A 110 -0.85 -1.31 -1.23
C VAL A 110 -0.12 -1.89 -0.01
N SER A 111 -0.25 -1.21 1.12
CA SER A 111 0.17 -1.72 2.42
C SER A 111 -0.89 -2.68 2.95
N SER A 112 -0.46 -3.85 3.42
CA SER A 112 -1.34 -4.82 4.07
C SER A 112 -1.65 -4.46 5.52
N PHE A 113 -0.91 -3.52 6.11
CA PHE A 113 -1.05 -3.15 7.52
C PHE A 113 -2.39 -2.45 7.84
N PRO A 114 -2.84 -1.40 7.11
CA PRO A 114 -4.15 -0.78 7.38
C PRO A 114 -5.33 -1.75 7.25
N TRP A 115 -5.26 -2.65 6.27
CA TRP A 115 -6.24 -3.73 6.13
C TRP A 115 -6.21 -4.64 7.36
N ALA A 116 -5.03 -5.11 7.77
CA ALA A 116 -4.88 -6.00 8.92
C ALA A 116 -5.37 -5.37 10.23
N VAL A 117 -5.03 -4.10 10.48
CA VAL A 117 -5.53 -3.31 11.63
C VAL A 117 -7.06 -3.34 11.67
N GLN A 118 -7.72 -3.16 10.53
CA GLN A 118 -9.17 -3.14 10.48
C GLN A 118 -9.82 -4.52 10.69
N ARG A 119 -9.16 -5.60 10.26
CA ARG A 119 -9.63 -6.96 10.56
C ARG A 119 -9.70 -7.22 12.07
N VAL A 120 -8.80 -6.62 12.81
CA VAL A 120 -8.70 -6.74 14.28
C VAL A 120 -9.78 -5.96 14.97
N THR A 121 -10.00 -4.71 14.56
CA THR A 121 -11.03 -3.85 15.14
C THR A 121 -12.44 -4.43 14.95
N GLN A 122 -12.68 -5.15 13.86
CA GLN A 122 -13.96 -5.79 13.54
C GLN A 122 -14.11 -7.20 14.14
N GLU A 123 -13.15 -7.70 14.93
CA GLU A 123 -13.11 -9.07 15.45
C GLU A 123 -13.16 -10.17 14.36
N LYS A 124 -12.88 -9.82 13.10
CA LYS A 124 -12.89 -10.72 11.94
C LYS A 124 -11.55 -11.42 11.75
N ILE A 125 -10.98 -11.94 12.84
CA ILE A 125 -9.63 -12.51 12.88
C ILE A 125 -9.60 -13.94 12.28
N TYR A 126 -10.76 -14.61 12.17
CA TYR A 126 -10.90 -16.01 11.73
C TYR A 126 -11.49 -16.18 10.32
N LEU A 127 -10.87 -15.59 9.30
CA LEU A 127 -11.17 -16.02 7.94
C LEU A 127 -10.08 -16.98 7.44
N GLU A 128 -10.52 -18.14 7.00
CA GLU A 128 -9.93 -18.83 5.86
C GLU A 128 -10.18 -17.88 4.67
N LYS A 129 -9.15 -17.52 3.88
CA LYS A 129 -9.17 -16.51 2.78
C LYS A 129 -8.73 -15.08 3.16
N TRP A 130 -7.58 -14.93 3.83
CA TRP A 130 -6.99 -13.59 3.99
C TRP A 130 -6.52 -13.03 2.65
N ASP A 131 -6.03 -13.90 1.75
CA ASP A 131 -5.58 -13.50 0.41
C ASP A 131 -6.72 -12.87 -0.39
N ASP A 132 -7.86 -13.56 -0.55
CA ASP A 132 -9.01 -13.05 -1.32
C ASP A 132 -9.57 -11.72 -0.74
N ASP A 133 -9.59 -11.58 0.59
CA ASP A 133 -10.11 -10.37 1.25
C ASP A 133 -9.15 -9.18 1.07
N PHE A 134 -7.84 -9.44 1.12
CA PHE A 134 -6.82 -8.43 0.85
C PHE A 134 -6.78 -8.04 -0.64
N HIS A 135 -6.99 -9.00 -1.56
CA HIS A 135 -7.12 -8.70 -2.99
C HIS A 135 -8.28 -7.75 -3.26
N LYS A 136 -9.44 -7.98 -2.63
CA LYS A 136 -10.58 -7.03 -2.71
C LYS A 136 -10.21 -5.65 -2.19
N PHE A 137 -9.42 -5.57 -1.12
CA PHE A 137 -8.93 -4.29 -0.62
C PHE A 137 -7.99 -3.60 -1.61
N GLN A 138 -7.11 -4.34 -2.30
CA GLN A 138 -6.27 -3.83 -3.38
C GLN A 138 -7.11 -3.29 -4.56
N GLU A 139 -8.11 -4.06 -4.99
CA GLU A 139 -9.02 -3.71 -6.08
C GLU A 139 -9.77 -2.39 -5.81
N LEU A 140 -10.19 -2.13 -4.57
CA LEU A 140 -10.88 -0.88 -4.21
C LEU A 140 -10.07 0.38 -4.58
N PHE A 141 -8.77 0.39 -4.29
CA PHE A 141 -7.89 1.48 -4.69
C PHE A 141 -7.65 1.47 -6.18
N PHE A 142 -7.26 0.30 -6.71
CA PHE A 142 -6.77 0.20 -8.07
C PHE A 142 -7.86 0.60 -9.06
N MET A 143 -9.11 0.14 -8.89
CA MET A 143 -10.21 0.49 -9.77
C MET A 143 -10.51 1.99 -9.78
N LYS A 144 -10.45 2.64 -8.62
CA LYS A 144 -10.68 4.09 -8.52
C LYS A 144 -9.55 4.90 -9.17
N LEU A 145 -8.31 4.47 -9.00
CA LEU A 145 -7.15 5.09 -9.65
C LEU A 145 -7.13 4.82 -11.16
N PHE A 146 -7.50 3.61 -11.58
CA PHE A 146 -7.55 3.23 -12.99
C PHE A 146 -8.64 3.96 -13.76
N ALA A 147 -9.77 4.26 -13.11
CA ALA A 147 -10.87 5.03 -13.68
C ALA A 147 -10.60 6.55 -13.72
N ALA A 148 -9.45 7.02 -13.21
CA ALA A 148 -9.07 8.41 -13.29
C ALA A 148 -8.90 8.84 -14.76
N PRO A 149 -9.62 9.89 -15.23
CA PRO A 149 -9.27 10.51 -16.51
C PRO A 149 -7.89 11.16 -16.42
N ASP A 150 -7.25 11.30 -17.59
CA ASP A 150 -5.96 11.96 -17.83
C ASP A 150 -5.09 12.17 -16.56
N ALA A 151 -4.97 13.41 -16.10
CA ALA A 151 -4.19 13.78 -14.94
C ALA A 151 -5.02 13.73 -13.66
N ILE A 152 -4.48 13.05 -12.64
CA ILE A 152 -5.01 13.05 -11.28
C ILE A 152 -5.13 14.48 -10.74
N THR A 153 -6.22 14.78 -10.02
CA THR A 153 -6.35 16.02 -9.24
C THR A 153 -6.32 15.76 -7.73
N TYR A 154 -6.18 16.84 -6.96
CA TYR A 154 -6.30 16.79 -5.51
C TYR A 154 -7.66 16.25 -5.06
N GLU A 155 -8.76 16.72 -5.68
CA GLU A 155 -10.12 16.28 -5.36
C GLU A 155 -10.31 14.80 -5.60
N MET A 156 -9.73 14.27 -6.69
CA MET A 156 -9.79 12.83 -6.97
C MET A 156 -9.07 12.02 -5.89
N MET A 157 -7.90 12.46 -5.45
CA MET A 157 -7.18 11.80 -4.34
C MET A 157 -7.99 11.84 -3.04
N GLU A 158 -8.65 12.97 -2.78
CA GLU A 158 -9.49 13.16 -1.61
C GLU A 158 -10.72 12.22 -1.64
N ASP A 159 -11.36 12.10 -2.80
CA ASP A 159 -12.49 11.18 -3.02
C ASP A 159 -12.06 9.72 -2.88
N ILE A 160 -10.89 9.36 -3.42
CA ILE A 160 -10.33 8.01 -3.30
C ILE A 160 -10.10 7.66 -1.83
N ILE A 161 -9.40 8.52 -1.08
CA ILE A 161 -9.08 8.20 0.31
C ILE A 161 -10.34 8.16 1.19
N LYS A 162 -11.31 9.06 0.97
CA LYS A 162 -12.60 9.04 1.67
C LYS A 162 -13.36 7.75 1.39
N TYR A 163 -13.44 7.35 0.12
CA TYR A 163 -14.13 6.14 -0.30
C TYR A 163 -13.49 4.88 0.30
N VAL A 164 -12.17 4.74 0.22
CA VAL A 164 -11.50 3.54 0.73
C VAL A 164 -11.57 3.50 2.25
N SER A 165 -11.34 4.62 2.94
CA SER A 165 -11.46 4.72 4.39
C SER A 165 -12.86 4.30 4.87
N ALA A 166 -13.92 4.78 4.21
CA ALA A 166 -15.29 4.38 4.51
C ALA A 166 -15.55 2.90 4.22
N SER A 167 -15.01 2.37 3.11
CA SER A 167 -15.20 0.99 2.67
C SER A 167 -14.57 -0.02 3.64
N ILE A 168 -13.41 0.30 4.19
CA ILE A 168 -12.80 -0.55 5.23
C ILE A 168 -13.35 -0.22 6.62
N GLY A 169 -13.88 0.97 6.85
CA GLY A 169 -14.31 1.44 8.17
C GLY A 169 -13.12 1.93 9.01
N TRP A 170 -12.19 2.63 8.38
CA TRP A 170 -11.00 3.18 9.02
C TRP A 170 -11.37 4.31 9.99
N GLU A 171 -11.05 4.12 11.26
CA GLU A 171 -11.35 5.09 12.34
C GLU A 171 -10.10 5.79 12.88
N ILE A 172 -8.90 5.42 12.41
CA ILE A 172 -7.65 6.03 12.85
C ILE A 172 -7.48 7.36 12.11
N VAL A 173 -7.19 8.40 12.87
CA VAL A 173 -6.94 9.74 12.33
C VAL A 173 -5.69 9.69 11.47
N PHE A 174 -5.76 10.26 10.26
CA PHE A 174 -4.58 10.47 9.42
C PHE A 174 -3.61 11.44 10.10
N ASP A 175 -2.35 11.41 9.68
CA ASP A 175 -1.37 12.38 10.19
C ASP A 175 -1.69 13.80 9.67
N GLU A 176 -0.88 14.79 10.07
CA GLU A 176 -1.03 16.20 9.68
C GLU A 176 -1.20 16.41 8.17
N PHE A 177 -0.64 15.50 7.36
CA PHE A 177 -0.87 15.37 5.93
C PHE A 177 -1.24 13.91 5.63
N TRP A 178 -2.30 13.71 4.85
CA TRP A 178 -2.75 12.38 4.41
C TRP A 178 -2.19 11.99 3.03
N LEU A 179 -1.52 12.93 2.35
CA LEU A 179 -0.95 12.76 1.03
C LEU A 179 0.45 13.36 0.98
N ARG A 180 1.40 12.60 0.44
CA ARG A 180 2.74 13.07 0.10
C ARG A 180 3.04 12.74 -1.35
N MET A 181 3.69 13.66 -2.04
CA MET A 181 4.21 13.43 -3.38
C MET A 181 5.69 13.79 -3.44
N ASP A 182 6.50 12.86 -3.94
CA ASP A 182 7.92 13.09 -4.22
C ASP A 182 8.10 13.25 -5.72
N ARG A 183 8.38 14.47 -6.17
CA ARG A 183 8.73 14.74 -7.56
C ARG A 183 10.18 14.37 -7.79
N VAL A 184 10.42 13.42 -8.69
CA VAL A 184 11.75 12.98 -9.08
C VAL A 184 12.11 13.59 -10.43
N ILE A 185 13.25 14.29 -10.47
CA ILE A 185 13.79 14.87 -11.70
C ILE A 185 15.07 14.15 -12.12
N GLY A 186 15.47 14.35 -13.37
CA GLY A 186 16.80 13.98 -13.82
C GLY A 186 17.15 14.67 -15.12
N GLU A 187 18.39 14.48 -15.56
CA GLU A 187 18.86 15.02 -16.82
C GLU A 187 17.97 14.62 -17.99
N TYR A 188 17.79 15.54 -18.92
CA TYR A 188 17.17 15.27 -20.19
C TYR A 188 18.00 14.23 -20.96
N ARG A 189 17.53 12.99 -21.00
CA ARG A 189 18.01 11.99 -21.94
C ARG A 189 17.01 11.97 -23.08
N GLN A 190 17.47 12.21 -24.31
CA GLN A 190 16.64 11.90 -25.48
C GLN A 190 16.10 10.48 -25.28
N PRO A 191 14.78 10.27 -25.38
CA PRO A 191 14.27 8.92 -25.30
C PRO A 191 15.01 8.11 -26.36
N ALA A 192 15.71 7.05 -25.93
CA ALA A 192 16.03 5.98 -26.86
C ALA A 192 14.71 5.62 -27.53
N LYS A 193 14.72 5.39 -28.85
CA LYS A 193 13.57 4.80 -29.54
C LYS A 193 13.31 3.43 -28.92
N THR A 194 12.63 3.40 -27.78
CA THR A 194 11.82 2.29 -27.36
C THR A 194 10.66 2.32 -28.34
N ASP A 195 10.62 1.30 -29.19
CA ASP A 195 9.41 0.98 -29.95
C ASP A 195 8.27 1.00 -28.94
N VAL A 196 7.49 2.08 -28.99
CA VAL A 196 6.16 2.09 -28.43
C VAL A 196 5.48 1.01 -29.25
N LEU A 197 5.33 -0.17 -28.66
CA LEU A 197 4.28 -1.07 -29.08
C LEU A 197 3.02 -0.22 -28.95
N GLU A 198 2.59 0.37 -30.06
CA GLU A 198 1.19 0.65 -30.32
C GLU A 198 0.49 -0.69 -30.08
N LYS A 199 0.13 -0.93 -28.82
CA LYS A 199 -0.81 -1.98 -28.49
C LYS A 199 -2.11 -1.44 -29.02
N ASP A 200 -2.57 -2.05 -30.09
CA ASP A 200 -3.93 -1.94 -30.59
C ASP A 200 -4.90 -1.86 -29.40
N GLU A 201 -5.87 -0.95 -29.48
CA GLU A 201 -7.04 -0.90 -28.60
C GLU A 201 -7.87 -2.18 -28.82
N GLU A 202 -7.32 -3.35 -28.48
CA GLU A 202 -8.13 -4.53 -28.21
C GLU A 202 -8.91 -4.25 -26.92
N ASP A 203 -10.20 -4.54 -26.97
CA ASP A 203 -11.16 -4.40 -25.89
C ASP A 203 -10.81 -5.40 -24.76
N TYR A 204 -9.71 -5.14 -24.06
CA TYR A 204 -9.28 -5.93 -22.92
C TYR A 204 -10.27 -5.70 -21.79
N ASP A 205 -10.88 -6.78 -21.30
CA ASP A 205 -11.69 -6.73 -20.09
C ASP A 205 -10.88 -6.09 -18.96
N ILE A 206 -11.33 -4.90 -18.53
CA ILE A 206 -10.67 -4.10 -17.49
C ILE A 206 -10.42 -4.94 -16.25
N ASN A 207 -11.34 -5.84 -15.91
CA ASN A 207 -11.17 -6.72 -14.75
C ASN A 207 -9.98 -7.65 -14.91
N THR A 208 -9.77 -8.21 -16.10
CA THR A 208 -8.62 -9.08 -16.40
C THR A 208 -7.28 -8.31 -16.29
N VAL A 209 -7.24 -7.06 -16.78
CA VAL A 209 -6.03 -6.21 -16.68
C VAL A 209 -5.75 -5.81 -15.24
N VAL A 210 -6.80 -5.48 -14.47
CA VAL A 210 -6.70 -5.17 -13.04
C VAL A 210 -6.17 -6.38 -12.28
N ASP A 211 -6.72 -7.57 -12.52
CA ASP A 211 -6.29 -8.81 -11.89
C ASP A 211 -4.81 -9.09 -12.13
N GLU A 212 -4.33 -8.93 -13.37
CA GLU A 212 -2.92 -9.16 -13.70
C GLU A 212 -1.99 -8.16 -13.01
N LEU A 213 -2.37 -6.88 -12.96
CA LEU A 213 -1.58 -5.83 -12.34
C LEU A 213 -1.59 -5.93 -10.80
N VAL A 214 -2.73 -6.29 -10.21
CA VAL A 214 -2.85 -6.57 -8.78
C VAL A 214 -2.02 -7.80 -8.41
N LYS A 215 -2.05 -8.87 -9.21
CA LYS A 215 -1.19 -10.05 -9.00
C LYS A 215 0.30 -9.71 -9.15
N ALA A 216 0.70 -8.84 -10.09
CA ALA A 216 2.10 -8.43 -10.22
C ALA A 216 2.61 -7.61 -9.00
N ASN A 217 1.70 -6.95 -8.28
CA ASN A 217 1.97 -6.18 -7.08
C ASN A 217 2.27 -7.06 -5.84
N ASP A 218 2.00 -8.37 -5.91
CA ASP A 218 2.15 -9.33 -4.80
C ASP A 218 3.56 -9.42 -4.20
N LEU A 219 4.58 -8.92 -4.89
CA LEU A 219 5.98 -9.17 -4.55
C LEU A 219 6.49 -8.51 -3.26
N LEU A 220 5.73 -7.64 -2.59
CA LEU A 220 6.18 -7.02 -1.33
C LEU A 220 5.36 -7.38 -0.08
N ASN A 221 4.12 -7.88 -0.18
CA ASN A 221 3.27 -8.07 1.01
C ASN A 221 2.51 -9.41 1.09
N SER A 222 2.32 -10.16 0.00
CA SER A 222 1.54 -11.42 0.03
C SER A 222 2.38 -12.70 0.08
N PHE A 223 3.71 -12.61 -0.10
CA PHE A 223 4.59 -13.78 0.02
C PHE A 223 4.44 -14.47 1.39
N PHE A 224 4.42 -13.67 2.46
CA PHE A 224 4.26 -14.20 3.80
C PHE A 224 2.84 -14.73 4.07
N VAL A 225 1.79 -14.06 3.57
CA VAL A 225 0.42 -14.51 3.79
C VAL A 225 0.17 -15.87 3.13
N ARG A 226 0.64 -16.06 1.89
CA ARG A 226 0.50 -17.33 1.15
C ARG A 226 1.26 -18.48 1.79
N ASP A 227 2.50 -18.23 2.23
CA ASP A 227 3.29 -19.26 2.93
C ASP A 227 2.68 -19.61 4.29
N LEU A 228 2.17 -18.62 5.04
CA LEU A 228 1.49 -18.86 6.31
C LEU A 228 0.19 -19.63 6.14
N GLU A 229 -0.62 -19.31 5.12
CA GLU A 229 -1.84 -20.06 4.81
C GLU A 229 -1.52 -21.49 4.38
N ARG A 230 -0.47 -21.68 3.56
CA ARG A 230 0.00 -23.01 3.16
C ARG A 230 0.48 -23.83 4.35
N ILE A 231 1.28 -23.25 5.23
CA ILE A 231 1.77 -23.90 6.46
C ILE A 231 0.59 -24.25 7.37
N ASN A 232 -0.33 -23.32 7.59
CA ASN A 232 -1.49 -23.55 8.46
C ASN A 232 -2.43 -24.64 7.89
N ALA A 233 -2.63 -24.67 6.56
CA ALA A 233 -3.38 -25.73 5.89
C ALA A 233 -2.70 -27.10 5.97
N GLN A 234 -1.36 -27.16 5.96
CA GLN A 234 -0.59 -28.40 6.16
C GLN A 234 -0.70 -28.87 7.63
N ILE A 235 -0.60 -27.95 8.59
CA ILE A 235 -0.75 -28.23 10.03
C ILE A 235 -2.17 -28.74 10.33
N GLN A 236 -3.22 -28.13 9.77
CA GLN A 236 -4.60 -28.61 9.92
C GLN A 236 -4.83 -30.00 9.30
N LYS A 237 -4.04 -30.37 8.29
CA LYS A 237 -4.04 -31.71 7.68
C LYS A 237 -3.11 -32.71 8.39
N GLY A 238 -2.53 -32.34 9.54
CA GLY A 238 -1.64 -33.19 10.33
C GLY A 238 -0.25 -33.38 9.71
N ASN A 239 0.14 -32.53 8.76
CA ASN A 239 1.41 -32.63 8.05
C ASN A 239 2.36 -31.53 8.52
N TYR A 240 3.18 -31.84 9.53
CA TYR A 240 4.06 -30.88 10.20
C TYR A 240 5.39 -30.62 9.47
N GLY A 241 5.62 -31.29 8.34
CA GLY A 241 6.84 -31.18 7.56
C GLY A 241 8.04 -31.89 8.20
N LYS A 242 9.00 -32.30 7.36
CA LYS A 242 10.16 -33.12 7.76
C LYS A 242 11.09 -32.46 8.79
N ALA A 243 10.99 -31.15 9.01
CA ALA A 243 11.81 -30.41 9.97
C ALA A 243 11.40 -30.63 11.44
N LEU A 244 10.16 -31.10 11.69
CA LEU A 244 9.66 -31.40 13.05
C LEU A 244 9.65 -32.91 13.37
N ASP A 245 9.99 -33.76 12.39
CA ASP A 245 10.06 -35.22 12.56
C ASP A 245 11.40 -35.72 13.15
N GLU A 246 12.43 -34.86 13.26
CA GLU A 246 13.72 -35.24 13.85
C GLU A 246 13.80 -34.92 15.36
N SER A 247 12.75 -35.26 16.11
CA SER A 247 12.77 -35.22 17.58
C SER A 247 12.10 -36.44 18.17
N SER A 248 12.61 -37.62 17.80
CA SER A 248 12.33 -38.89 18.50
C SER A 248 13.51 -39.84 18.32
N ILE A 249 14.66 -39.48 18.90
CA ILE A 249 15.64 -40.41 19.48
C ILE A 249 16.15 -39.80 20.79
#